data_AF-A0A4U6VFB2-F1
#
_entry.id   AF-A0A4U6VFB2-F1
#
_cell.length_a   1.000
_cell.length_b   1.000
_cell.length_c   1.000
_cell.angle_alpha   90.00
_cell.angle_beta   90.00
_cell.angle_gamma   90.00
#
_symmetry.space_group_name_H-M   'P 1'
#
loop_
_entity.id
_entity.type
_entity.pdbx_description
1 polymer ?
#
loop_
_entity_poly.entity_id
_entity_poly.type
_entity_poly.pdbx_seq_one_letter_code
_entity_poly.pdbx_strand_id
1 'polypeptide(L)'
;MASRLPRLRGSGRLHDISPTSKNWCMRAHIARMWDYCGARNGQPALHLDSVLVDKKGDVMYAEAGGRDVDKVRSAVEEGDVYSFSKFLVVNMKPSYKPFCAKYMIKLTAWTKMDRVEPVIESFPRFVFHLSPLYDLSSRVESQAYFTGR
;
A
#
# COMPACT_ATOMS: atom_id res chain seq x y z
N MET A 1 -12.68 -2.28 35.77
CA MET A 1 -11.68 -3.16 35.13
C MET A 1 -11.22 -2.51 33.84
N ALA A 2 -10.03 -1.91 33.82
CA ALA A 2 -9.47 -1.36 32.58
C ALA A 2 -8.95 -2.54 31.73
N SER A 3 -9.55 -2.78 30.57
CA SER A 3 -9.05 -3.74 29.60
C SER A 3 -7.65 -3.30 29.16
N ARG A 4 -6.65 -4.13 29.45
CA ARG A 4 -5.30 -3.93 28.94
C ARG A 4 -5.36 -4.07 27.43
N LEU A 5 -5.18 -2.95 26.71
CA LEU A 5 -4.88 -2.98 25.28
C LEU A 5 -3.71 -3.95 25.06
N PRO A 6 -3.82 -4.92 24.12
CA PRO A 6 -2.71 -5.80 23.85
C PRO A 6 -1.53 -4.94 23.38
N ARG A 7 -0.40 -5.02 24.12
CA ARG A 7 0.87 -4.47 23.65
C ARG A 7 1.15 -5.08 22.28
N LEU A 8 1.13 -4.27 21.23
CA LEU A 8 1.56 -4.67 19.89
C LEU A 8 2.99 -5.20 20.01
N ARG A 9 3.15 -6.54 20.04
CA ARG A 9 4.46 -7.18 19.90
C ARG A 9 4.94 -6.86 18.48
N GLY A 10 5.92 -5.97 18.37
CA GLY A 10 6.63 -5.65 17.14
C GLY A 10 5.77 -4.90 16.11
N SER A 11 5.65 -3.59 16.24
CA SER A 11 5.30 -2.75 15.09
C SER A 11 6.47 -2.76 14.12
N GLY A 12 6.41 -3.59 13.08
CA GLY A 12 7.39 -3.62 12.00
C GLY A 12 7.33 -2.34 11.18
N ARG A 13 8.48 -1.93 10.62
CA ARG A 13 8.56 -0.85 9.62
C ARG A 13 8.30 -1.40 8.23
N LEU A 14 7.85 -0.55 7.32
CA LEU A 14 7.68 -0.94 5.93
C LEU A 14 9.01 -1.36 5.28
N HIS A 15 10.11 -0.69 5.62
CA HIS A 15 11.44 -0.99 5.08
C HIS A 15 11.93 -2.41 5.40
N ASP A 16 11.55 -2.96 6.56
CA ASP A 16 12.06 -4.25 7.03
C ASP A 16 11.28 -5.45 6.44
N ILE A 17 10.20 -5.17 5.71
CA ILE A 17 9.29 -6.19 5.22
C ILE A 17 9.92 -7.05 4.14
N SER A 18 9.74 -8.36 4.32
CA SER A 18 10.24 -9.38 3.41
C SER A 18 9.37 -10.63 3.46
N PRO A 19 9.40 -11.47 2.40
CA PRO A 19 8.62 -12.69 2.33
C PRO A 19 9.12 -13.80 3.28
N THR A 20 10.27 -13.64 3.93
CA THR A 20 10.84 -14.63 4.85
C THR A 20 10.06 -14.69 6.18
N SER A 21 9.41 -13.60 6.57
CA SER A 21 8.53 -13.55 7.75
C SER A 21 7.06 -13.47 7.32
N LYS A 22 6.21 -14.20 8.05
CA LYS A 22 4.75 -14.22 7.82
C LYS A 22 3.96 -13.47 8.89
N ASN A 23 4.62 -13.03 9.97
CA ASN A 23 3.98 -12.45 11.14
C ASN A 23 4.25 -10.94 11.22
N TRP A 24 3.99 -10.23 10.12
CA TRP A 24 4.10 -8.78 10.11
C TRP A 24 2.87 -8.13 10.73
N CYS A 25 3.11 -7.11 11.55
CA CYS A 25 2.13 -6.15 12.01
C CYS A 25 2.74 -4.75 11.87
N MET A 26 2.03 -3.84 11.22
CA MET A 26 2.49 -2.46 10.98
C MET A 26 1.36 -1.47 11.17
N ARG A 27 1.70 -0.19 11.27
CA ARG A 27 0.75 0.90 11.08
C ARG A 27 1.18 1.74 9.89
N ALA A 28 0.24 2.03 8.99
CA ALA A 28 0.50 2.83 7.80
C ALA A 28 -0.72 3.68 7.44
N HIS A 29 -0.43 4.86 6.91
CA HIS A 29 -1.35 5.76 6.24
C HIS A 29 -1.54 5.32 4.79
N ILE A 30 -2.79 5.29 4.30
CA ILE A 30 -3.10 5.06 2.89
C ILE A 30 -3.02 6.40 2.16
N ALA A 31 -1.84 6.72 1.63
CA ALA A 31 -1.60 8.02 0.99
C ALA A 31 -2.28 8.17 -0.37
N ARG A 32 -2.52 7.05 -1.05
CA ARG A 32 -3.26 7.02 -2.32
C ARG A 32 -3.92 5.67 -2.52
N MET A 33 -5.09 5.67 -3.12
CA MET A 33 -5.84 4.49 -3.54
C MET A 33 -6.47 4.72 -4.92
N TRP A 34 -6.44 3.71 -5.80
CA TRP A 34 -7.04 3.81 -7.13
C TRP A 34 -7.50 2.47 -7.69
N ASP A 35 -8.41 2.56 -8.65
CA ASP A 35 -8.96 1.41 -9.36
C ASP A 35 -8.19 1.19 -10.65
N TYR A 36 -7.89 -0.07 -10.94
CA TYR A 36 -7.48 -0.49 -12.27
C TYR A 36 -8.56 -1.36 -12.90
N CYS A 37 -9.13 -0.87 -14.00
CA CYS A 37 -10.19 -1.55 -14.78
C CYS A 37 -9.67 -2.20 -16.07
N GLY A 38 -8.35 -2.22 -16.29
CA GLY A 38 -7.77 -2.62 -17.57
C GLY A 38 -8.07 -1.62 -18.69
N ALA A 39 -8.02 -2.09 -19.94
CA ALA A 39 -8.23 -1.25 -21.13
C ALA A 39 -9.71 -0.92 -21.42
N ARG A 40 -10.65 -1.26 -20.53
CA ARG A 40 -12.09 -1.12 -20.76
C ARG A 40 -12.72 -0.19 -19.72
N ASN A 41 -13.21 0.95 -20.20
CA ASN A 41 -13.92 1.91 -19.36
C ASN A 41 -15.23 1.33 -18.84
N GLY A 42 -15.60 1.65 -17.59
CA GLY A 42 -16.88 1.26 -16.99
C GLY A 42 -16.99 -0.20 -16.56
N GLN A 43 -15.89 -0.95 -16.53
CA GLN A 43 -15.86 -2.31 -15.96
C GLN A 43 -15.50 -2.28 -14.48
N PRO A 44 -15.90 -3.30 -13.69
CA PRO A 44 -15.45 -3.45 -12.32
C PRO A 44 -13.92 -3.43 -12.23
N ALA A 45 -13.40 -2.89 -11.14
CA ALA A 45 -11.97 -2.86 -10.89
C ALA A 45 -11.41 -4.30 -10.81
N LEU A 46 -10.40 -4.59 -11.64
CA LEU A 46 -9.63 -5.84 -11.59
C LEU A 46 -8.71 -5.86 -10.37
N HIS A 47 -8.19 -4.70 -10.01
CA HIS A 47 -7.45 -4.49 -8.77
C HIS A 47 -7.74 -3.12 -8.16
N LEU A 48 -7.65 -3.08 -6.84
CA LEU A 48 -7.58 -1.90 -6.02
C LEU A 48 -6.13 -1.74 -5.58
N ASP A 49 -5.51 -0.67 -6.04
CA ASP A 49 -4.12 -0.37 -5.81
C ASP A 49 -3.98 0.74 -4.77
N SER A 50 -2.91 0.69 -3.98
CA SER A 50 -2.67 1.68 -2.93
C SER A 50 -1.20 1.89 -2.62
N VAL A 51 -0.87 3.09 -2.13
CA VAL A 51 0.44 3.42 -1.57
C VAL A 51 0.30 3.58 -0.06
N LEU A 52 1.01 2.73 0.68
CA LEU A 52 1.09 2.77 2.13
C LEU A 52 2.32 3.56 2.56
N VAL A 53 2.17 4.37 3.59
CA VAL A 53 3.24 5.19 4.17
C VAL A 53 3.29 4.98 5.67
N ASP A 54 4.42 4.56 6.22
CA ASP A 54 4.56 4.44 7.67
C ASP A 54 4.99 5.76 8.32
N LYS A 55 5.06 5.78 9.65
CA LYS A 55 5.40 6.99 10.41
C LYS A 55 6.81 7.55 10.12
N LYS A 56 7.70 6.75 9.52
CA LYS A 56 9.04 7.18 9.14
C LYS A 56 9.10 7.70 7.71
N GLY A 57 8.00 7.56 6.96
CA GLY A 57 7.92 7.94 5.55
C GLY A 57 8.40 6.85 4.60
N ASP A 58 8.66 5.64 5.11
CA ASP A 58 8.89 4.49 4.24
C ASP A 58 7.59 4.19 3.48
N VAL A 59 7.72 3.82 2.21
CA VAL A 59 6.57 3.54 1.34
C VAL A 59 6.54 2.12 0.82
N MET A 60 5.34 1.58 0.66
CA MET A 60 5.14 0.30 0.01
C MET A 60 3.85 0.27 -0.80
N TYR A 61 3.96 -0.33 -1.98
CA TYR A 61 2.82 -0.58 -2.83
C TYR A 61 2.01 -1.76 -2.26
N ALA A 62 0.70 -1.60 -2.20
CA ALA A 62 -0.22 -2.64 -1.77
C ALA A 62 -1.36 -2.79 -2.78
N GLU A 63 -1.82 -4.02 -2.98
CA GLU A 63 -2.85 -4.33 -3.98
C GLU A 63 -3.80 -5.41 -3.50
N ALA A 64 -5.10 -5.19 -3.72
CA ALA A 64 -6.12 -6.23 -3.68
C ALA A 64 -6.57 -6.55 -5.11
N GLY A 65 -6.64 -7.82 -5.48
CA GLY A 65 -6.99 -8.24 -6.84
C GLY A 65 -8.22 -9.14 -6.89
N GLY A 66 -8.92 -9.12 -8.02
CA GLY A 66 -10.06 -10.00 -8.31
C GLY A 66 -11.10 -9.98 -7.21
N ARG A 67 -11.37 -11.15 -6.62
CA ARG A 67 -12.41 -11.33 -5.60
C ARG A 67 -12.18 -10.56 -4.29
N ASP A 68 -10.95 -10.08 -4.04
CA ASP A 68 -10.62 -9.38 -2.79
C ASP A 68 -10.88 -7.86 -2.88
N VAL A 69 -11.13 -7.32 -4.09
CA VAL A 69 -11.29 -5.87 -4.33
C VAL A 69 -12.38 -5.26 -3.47
N ASP A 70 -13.60 -5.77 -3.53
CA ASP A 70 -14.75 -5.17 -2.83
C ASP A 70 -14.61 -5.24 -1.31
N LYS A 71 -14.02 -6.34 -0.82
CA LYS A 71 -13.78 -6.53 0.60
C LYS A 71 -12.72 -5.55 1.12
N VAL A 72 -11.66 -5.31 0.36
CA VAL A 72 -10.64 -4.35 0.77
C VAL A 72 -11.17 -2.93 0.68
N ARG A 73 -11.86 -2.58 -0.41
CA ARG A 73 -12.47 -1.25 -0.58
C ARG A 73 -13.43 -0.88 0.55
N SER A 74 -14.25 -1.82 1.01
CA SER A 74 -15.19 -1.58 2.11
C SER A 74 -14.52 -1.49 3.49
N ALA A 75 -13.26 -1.93 3.61
CA ALA A 75 -12.54 -1.97 4.87
C ALA A 75 -11.59 -0.76 5.07
N VAL A 76 -11.20 -0.07 4.00
CA VAL A 76 -10.22 1.02 4.07
C VAL A 76 -10.59 2.24 3.24
N GLU A 77 -10.18 3.42 3.70
CA GLU A 77 -10.37 4.71 3.04
C GLU A 77 -9.00 5.37 2.78
N GLU A 78 -8.87 6.07 1.66
CA GLU A 78 -7.70 6.90 1.39
C GLU A 78 -7.63 8.06 2.39
N GLY A 79 -6.44 8.35 2.91
CA GLY A 79 -6.20 9.41 3.88
C GLY A 79 -6.17 8.96 5.34
N ASP A 80 -6.60 7.72 5.61
CA ASP A 80 -6.66 7.17 6.97
C ASP A 80 -5.47 6.27 7.32
N VAL A 81 -5.30 6.05 8.63
CA VAL A 81 -4.24 5.19 9.19
C VAL A 81 -4.85 3.88 9.67
N TYR A 82 -4.22 2.76 9.29
CA TYR A 82 -4.65 1.43 9.68
C TYR A 82 -3.50 0.62 10.28
N SER A 83 -3.86 -0.29 11.17
CA SER A 83 -3.02 -1.40 11.57
C SER A 83 -3.23 -2.55 10.60
N PHE A 84 -2.16 -2.95 9.90
CA PHE A 84 -2.18 -4.06 8.95
C PHE A 84 -1.52 -5.29 9.56
N SER A 85 -2.15 -6.46 9.40
CA SER A 85 -1.53 -7.74 9.71
C SER A 85 -2.11 -8.87 8.84
N LYS A 86 -1.44 -10.04 8.83
CA LYS A 86 -1.86 -11.21 8.04
C LYS A 86 -1.98 -10.95 6.52
N PHE A 87 -1.24 -9.97 6.01
CA PHE A 87 -1.08 -9.73 4.58
C PHE A 87 0.03 -10.60 3.99
N LEU A 88 0.04 -10.73 2.67
CA LEU A 88 1.10 -11.42 1.95
C LEU A 88 2.15 -10.41 1.45
N VAL A 89 3.41 -10.82 1.45
CA VAL A 89 4.52 -10.06 0.88
C VAL A 89 5.00 -10.81 -0.35
N VAL A 90 5.03 -10.14 -1.50
CA VAL A 90 5.42 -10.74 -2.78
C VAL A 90 6.46 -9.86 -3.49
N ASN A 91 7.12 -10.41 -4.50
CA ASN A 91 7.98 -9.61 -5.37
C ASN A 91 7.16 -8.52 -6.06
N MET A 92 7.77 -7.35 -6.21
CA MET A 92 7.19 -6.25 -6.96
C MET A 92 6.91 -6.67 -8.41
N LYS A 93 5.81 -6.16 -8.98
CA LYS A 93 5.47 -6.36 -10.40
C LYS A 93 6.57 -5.79 -11.31
N PRO A 94 6.79 -6.38 -12.50
CA PRO A 94 7.81 -5.89 -13.41
C PRO A 94 7.46 -4.51 -14.00
N SER A 95 6.18 -4.23 -14.23
CA SER A 95 5.65 -3.03 -14.89
C SER A 95 4.49 -2.40 -14.10
N TYR A 96 4.13 -1.17 -14.48
CA TYR A 96 3.03 -0.37 -13.95
C TYR A 96 3.05 -0.19 -12.43
N LYS A 97 4.24 -0.19 -11.83
CA LYS A 97 4.44 0.07 -10.40
C LYS A 97 4.52 1.57 -10.13
N PRO A 98 4.09 2.06 -8.97
CA PRO A 98 4.18 3.48 -8.63
C PRO A 98 5.64 3.92 -8.38
N PHE A 99 6.50 3.02 -7.89
CA PHE A 99 7.90 3.32 -7.61
C PHE A 99 8.75 2.06 -7.63
N CYS A 100 10.07 2.24 -7.62
CA CYS A 100 11.01 1.12 -7.57
C CYS A 100 11.05 0.56 -6.15
N ALA A 101 10.62 -0.68 -5.97
CA ALA A 101 10.82 -1.44 -4.74
C ALA A 101 11.01 -2.93 -5.07
N LYS A 102 11.62 -3.66 -4.13
CA LYS A 102 11.85 -5.09 -4.28
C LYS A 102 10.57 -5.91 -4.05
N TYR A 103 9.76 -5.48 -3.09
CA TYR A 103 8.57 -6.18 -2.64
C TYR A 103 7.35 -5.27 -2.64
N MET A 104 6.18 -5.90 -2.62
CA MET A 104 4.88 -5.26 -2.45
C MET A 104 3.98 -6.10 -1.54
N ILE A 105 2.91 -5.51 -1.03
CA ILE A 105 1.90 -6.18 -0.22
C ILE A 105 0.74 -6.64 -1.10
N LYS A 106 0.28 -7.87 -0.90
CA LYS A 106 -1.02 -8.34 -1.40
C LYS A 106 -2.02 -8.36 -0.26
N LEU A 107 -3.07 -7.55 -0.41
CA LEU A 107 -4.22 -7.51 0.46
C LEU A 107 -5.20 -8.58 0.00
N THR A 108 -5.61 -9.44 0.93
CA THR A 108 -6.51 -10.57 0.65
C THR A 108 -7.67 -10.53 1.63
N ALA A 109 -8.66 -11.39 1.44
CA ALA A 109 -9.71 -11.59 2.43
C ALA A 109 -9.22 -11.97 3.85
N TRP A 110 -7.98 -12.39 4.02
CA TRP A 110 -7.39 -12.74 5.33
C TRP A 110 -6.61 -11.61 5.99
N THR A 111 -6.29 -10.56 5.23
CA THR A 111 -5.61 -9.39 5.76
C THR A 111 -6.51 -8.69 6.77
N LYS A 112 -5.96 -8.39 7.95
CA LYS A 112 -6.62 -7.54 8.95
C LYS A 112 -6.20 -6.09 8.73
N MET A 113 -7.18 -5.19 8.70
CA MET A 113 -7.02 -3.76 8.47
C MET A 113 -7.90 -3.03 9.49
N ASP A 114 -7.32 -2.71 10.63
CA ASP A 114 -8.05 -2.08 11.74
C ASP A 114 -7.76 -0.57 11.72
N ARG A 115 -8.78 0.27 11.52
CA ARG A 115 -8.64 1.74 11.51
C ARG A 115 -8.11 2.21 12.86
N VAL A 116 -7.14 3.12 12.85
CA VAL A 116 -6.50 3.65 14.06
C VAL A 116 -7.11 5.01 14.39
N GLU A 117 -7.85 5.08 15.49
CA GLU A 117 -8.40 6.33 16.03
C GLU A 117 -8.26 6.39 17.56
N PRO A 118 -7.82 7.53 18.15
CA PRO A 118 -7.27 8.70 17.47
C PRO A 118 -5.86 8.43 16.92
N VAL A 119 -5.49 9.11 15.82
CA VAL A 119 -4.12 9.06 15.28
C VAL A 119 -3.23 10.02 16.08
N ILE A 120 -2.47 9.48 17.03
CA ILE A 120 -1.54 10.25 17.88
C ILE A 120 -0.20 10.50 17.15
N GLU A 121 0.12 9.66 16.17
CA GLU A 121 1.39 9.70 15.44
C GLU A 121 1.28 10.57 14.18
N SER A 122 2.33 11.36 13.88
CA SER A 122 2.38 12.12 12.63
C SER A 122 2.87 11.23 11.49
N PHE A 123 1.98 10.88 10.57
CA PHE A 123 2.32 10.18 9.33
C PHE A 123 2.53 11.19 8.19
N PRO A 124 3.55 11.02 7.33
CA PRO A 124 3.67 11.83 6.13
C PRO A 124 2.44 11.63 5.22
N ARG A 125 1.77 12.75 4.89
CA ARG A 125 0.53 12.72 4.11
C ARG A 125 0.77 12.57 2.61
N PHE A 126 1.84 13.18 2.11
CA PHE A 126 2.18 13.18 0.71
C PHE A 126 3.58 12.59 0.52
N VAL A 127 3.70 11.72 -0.47
CA VAL A 127 4.99 11.18 -0.92
C VAL A 127 5.12 11.48 -2.39
N PHE A 128 6.22 12.14 -2.74
CA PHE A 128 6.52 12.51 -4.12
C PHE A 128 7.84 11.86 -4.52
N HIS A 129 7.83 11.24 -5.69
CA HIS A 129 9.05 11.08 -6.45
C HIS A 129 8.96 12.03 -7.64
N LEU A 130 9.89 12.98 -7.66
CA LEU A 130 9.92 14.03 -8.68
C LEU A 130 10.98 13.70 -9.70
N SER A 131 10.55 13.84 -10.93
CA SER A 131 11.35 13.57 -12.10
C SER A 131 11.77 14.88 -12.76
N PRO A 132 13.06 15.03 -13.11
CA PRO A 132 13.48 16.17 -13.89
C PRO A 132 12.73 16.24 -15.23
N LEU A 133 12.39 17.45 -15.67
CA LEU A 133 11.61 17.66 -16.89
C LEU A 133 12.31 17.08 -18.13
N TYR A 134 13.63 17.16 -18.19
CA TYR A 134 14.43 16.64 -19.30
C TYR A 134 14.45 15.10 -19.36
N ASP A 135 14.12 14.40 -18.27
CA ASP A 135 14.02 12.93 -18.22
C ASP A 135 12.64 12.42 -18.68
N LEU A 136 11.73 13.30 -19.13
CA LEU A 136 10.40 12.89 -19.57
C LEU A 136 10.41 12.19 -20.92
N SER A 137 11.28 12.59 -21.84
CA SER A 137 11.36 12.01 -23.19
C SER A 137 11.71 10.52 -23.16
N SER A 138 12.55 10.09 -22.22
CA SER A 138 12.93 8.68 -22.03
C SER A 138 11.79 7.81 -21.48
N ARG A 139 10.58 8.36 -21.31
CA ARG A 139 9.42 7.67 -20.72
C ARG A 139 8.33 7.36 -21.73
N VAL A 140 8.42 7.96 -22.92
CA VAL A 140 7.50 7.63 -24.01
C VAL A 140 7.57 6.11 -24.22
N GLU A 141 6.40 5.46 -24.22
CA GLU A 141 6.24 4.00 -24.36
C GLU A 141 6.79 3.14 -23.20
N SER A 142 7.38 3.73 -22.16
CA SER A 142 7.85 2.99 -21.00
C SER A 142 6.69 2.62 -20.09
N GLN A 143 6.52 1.31 -19.86
CA GLN A 143 5.52 0.77 -18.95
C GLN A 143 6.09 0.50 -17.55
N ALA A 144 7.33 0.92 -17.28
CA ALA A 144 8.01 0.57 -16.03
C ALA A 144 7.30 1.17 -14.80
N TYR A 145 6.84 2.42 -14.91
CA TYR A 145 6.20 3.15 -13.81
C TYR A 145 4.89 3.80 -14.25
N PHE A 146 3.89 3.81 -13.37
CA PHE A 146 2.63 4.53 -13.61
C PHE A 146 2.72 6.02 -13.26
N THR A 147 3.48 6.34 -12.21
CA THR A 147 3.82 7.71 -11.81
C THR A 147 5.25 7.99 -12.23
N GLY A 148 5.53 9.19 -12.74
CA GLY A 148 6.88 9.56 -13.12
C GLY A 148 7.89 9.32 -11.99
N ARG A 149 9.10 8.85 -12.35
CA ARG A 149 10.21 8.42 -11.47
C ARG A 149 10.30 9.11 -10.12
#